data_AF-A0A4R5J179-F1
#
_entry.id   AF-A0A4R5J179-F1
#
_cell.length_a   1.000
_cell.length_b   1.000
_cell.length_c   1.000
_cell.angle_alpha   90.00
_cell.angle_beta   90.00
_cell.angle_gamma   90.00
#
_symmetry.space_group_name_H-M   'P 1'
#
loop_
_entity.id
_entity.type
_entity.pdbx_description
1 polymer ?
#
loop_
_entity_poly.entity_id
_entity_poly.type
_entity_poly.pdbx_seq_one_letter_code
_entity_poly.pdbx_strand_id
1 'polypeptide(L)'
;MLGPMLAPTPVLTRPLALRIDVELAPGEIERELDALHERIHRPGDRLHDMPALPAGTPALRLRYREADGEYYVYVEDLMQRRLAGYTVFNRLIEVGRRADPWVRAPHTKFAPAYQRRGLARALYRWALDGGLCLLSGARQSAGAHALWQVLAADYAGGYVDLRQKTLTWQGETVSPQQCDGLHTRRLLLGRGWTLQQFMARTGMY
;
A
#
# COMPACT_ATOMS: atom_id res chain seq x y z
N MET A 1 -16.97 -38.24 -35.98
CA MET A 1 -15.73 -38.20 -35.18
C MET A 1 -15.65 -36.82 -34.57
N LEU A 2 -15.78 -36.73 -33.24
CA LEU A 2 -15.88 -35.50 -32.47
C LEU A 2 -14.49 -34.85 -32.33
N GLY A 3 -14.44 -33.53 -32.50
CA GLY A 3 -13.23 -32.70 -32.45
C GLY A 3 -12.59 -32.58 -31.06
N PRO A 4 -11.43 -31.91 -30.97
CA PRO A 4 -10.66 -31.81 -29.75
C PRO A 4 -11.37 -30.91 -28.73
N MET A 5 -11.40 -31.34 -27.48
CA MET A 5 -11.86 -30.55 -26.34
C MET A 5 -10.89 -30.68 -25.18
N LEU A 6 -10.72 -29.55 -24.47
CA LEU A 6 -10.15 -29.30 -23.13
C LEU A 6 -8.90 -28.40 -23.20
N ALA A 7 -8.83 -27.25 -22.55
CA ALA A 7 -9.80 -26.50 -21.73
C ALA A 7 -9.28 -25.04 -21.64
N PRO A 8 -10.15 -24.04 -21.40
CA PRO A 8 -9.72 -22.66 -21.30
C PRO A 8 -8.78 -22.46 -20.11
N THR A 9 -7.60 -21.90 -20.37
CA THR A 9 -6.71 -21.34 -19.35
C THR A 9 -7.50 -20.29 -18.56
N PRO A 10 -7.60 -20.36 -17.22
CA PRO A 10 -8.26 -19.31 -16.47
C PRO A 10 -7.40 -18.05 -16.53
N VAL A 11 -7.86 -17.10 -17.34
CA VAL A 11 -7.39 -15.73 -17.37
C VAL A 11 -7.63 -15.14 -15.99
N LEU A 12 -6.58 -14.78 -15.25
CA LEU A 12 -6.72 -13.89 -14.09
C LEU A 12 -6.90 -12.45 -14.58
N THR A 13 -7.97 -12.19 -15.31
CA THR A 13 -8.52 -10.85 -15.52
C THR A 13 -9.52 -10.59 -14.41
N ARG A 14 -9.08 -9.95 -13.34
CA ARG A 14 -9.97 -9.18 -12.47
C ARG A 14 -9.33 -7.83 -12.17
N PRO A 15 -9.67 -6.78 -12.93
CA PRO A 15 -9.63 -5.43 -12.39
C PRO A 15 -10.87 -5.30 -11.50
N LEU A 16 -10.72 -5.49 -10.19
CA LEU A 16 -11.80 -5.27 -9.23
C LEU A 16 -11.40 -4.16 -8.27
N ALA A 17 -11.76 -2.94 -8.65
CA ALA A 17 -12.10 -1.92 -7.67
C ALA A 17 -13.36 -2.41 -6.91
N LEU A 18 -13.15 -3.22 -5.88
CA LEU A 18 -14.17 -3.59 -4.89
C LEU A 18 -13.46 -3.81 -3.55
N ARG A 19 -13.20 -2.71 -2.82
CA ARG A 19 -12.78 -2.76 -1.41
C ARG A 19 -14.01 -3.10 -0.59
N ILE A 20 -14.30 -4.40 -0.44
CA ILE A 20 -15.08 -4.85 0.71
C ILE A 20 -14.12 -4.72 1.89
N ASP A 21 -14.43 -3.81 2.82
CA ASP A 21 -13.77 -3.77 4.12
C ASP A 21 -14.16 -5.06 4.85
N VAL A 22 -13.48 -6.16 4.53
CA VAL A 22 -13.54 -7.38 5.32
C VAL A 22 -12.58 -7.17 6.47
N GLU A 23 -13.11 -6.96 7.67
CA GLU A 23 -12.36 -7.22 8.89
C GLU A 23 -11.98 -8.70 8.87
N LEU A 24 -10.80 -9.01 8.32
CA LEU A 24 -10.26 -10.36 8.34
C LEU A 24 -10.08 -10.76 9.80
N ALA A 25 -10.59 -11.94 10.15
CA ALA A 25 -10.39 -12.46 11.49
C ALA A 25 -8.88 -12.58 11.74
N PRO A 26 -8.37 -12.34 12.97
CA PRO A 26 -6.94 -12.39 13.27
C PRO A 26 -6.24 -13.65 12.76
N GLY A 27 -6.87 -14.83 12.90
CA GLY A 27 -6.33 -16.10 12.41
C GLY A 27 -6.30 -16.24 10.88
N GLU A 28 -7.04 -15.43 10.13
CA GLU A 28 -6.92 -15.36 8.67
C GLU A 28 -5.65 -14.60 8.26
N ILE A 29 -5.35 -13.49 8.94
CA ILE A 29 -4.12 -12.73 8.71
C ILE A 29 -2.89 -13.58 9.02
N GLU A 30 -2.88 -14.30 10.14
CA GLU A 30 -1.76 -15.17 10.51
C GLU A 30 -1.55 -16.29 9.49
N ARG A 31 -2.61 -16.99 9.08
CA ARG A 31 -2.51 -18.03 8.03
C ARG A 31 -2.02 -17.48 6.69
N GLU A 32 -2.46 -16.28 6.32
CA GLU A 32 -1.98 -15.60 5.11
C GLU A 32 -0.48 -15.31 5.21
N LEU A 33 -0.01 -14.81 6.36
CA LEU A 33 1.40 -14.52 6.60
C LEU A 33 2.27 -15.78 6.63
N ASP A 34 1.79 -16.87 7.23
CA ASP A 34 2.49 -18.16 7.23
C ASP A 34 2.64 -18.70 5.79
N ALA A 35 1.57 -18.66 5.00
CA ALA A 35 1.61 -19.08 3.60
C ALA A 35 2.57 -18.22 2.76
N LEU A 36 2.64 -16.92 3.02
CA LEU A 36 3.60 -16.03 2.37
C LEU A 36 5.04 -16.35 2.80
N HIS A 37 5.28 -16.56 4.08
CA HIS A 37 6.60 -16.89 4.62
C HIS A 37 7.16 -18.17 3.99
N GLU A 38 6.35 -19.23 3.91
CA GLU A 38 6.72 -20.48 3.24
C GLU A 38 7.10 -20.27 1.77
N ARG A 39 6.39 -19.39 1.06
CA ARG A 39 6.70 -19.08 -0.35
C ARG A 39 7.97 -18.27 -0.51
N ILE A 40 8.27 -17.34 0.40
CA ILE A 40 9.53 -16.58 0.40
C ILE A 40 10.74 -17.51 0.57
N HIS A 41 10.58 -18.59 1.35
CA HIS A 41 11.66 -19.54 1.64
C HIS A 41 11.68 -20.78 0.74
N ARG A 42 10.79 -20.88 -0.24
CA ARG A 42 10.71 -22.03 -1.16
C ARG A 42 11.49 -21.76 -2.45
N PRO A 43 12.60 -22.49 -2.72
CA PRO A 43 13.32 -22.37 -3.98
C PRO A 43 12.38 -22.56 -5.19
N GLY A 44 12.49 -21.68 -6.17
CA GLY A 44 11.65 -21.70 -7.38
C GLY A 44 10.29 -21.00 -7.26
N ASP A 45 9.84 -20.56 -6.06
CA ASP A 45 8.71 -19.62 -5.97
C ASP A 45 9.17 -18.23 -6.43
N ARG A 46 8.27 -17.46 -7.04
CA ARG A 46 8.51 -16.07 -7.46
C ARG A 46 8.82 -15.10 -6.31
N LEU A 47 8.54 -15.49 -5.06
CA LEU A 47 8.91 -14.73 -3.86
C LEU A 47 10.27 -15.13 -3.30
N HIS A 48 10.87 -16.21 -3.79
CA HIS A 48 12.20 -16.62 -3.38
C HIS A 48 13.26 -15.62 -3.84
N ASP A 49 14.37 -15.54 -3.11
CA ASP A 49 15.51 -14.65 -3.40
C ASP A 49 15.18 -13.16 -3.56
N MET A 50 14.05 -12.69 -3.00
CA MET A 50 13.77 -11.26 -2.94
C MET A 50 14.91 -10.50 -2.22
N PRO A 51 15.31 -9.34 -2.76
CA PRO A 51 16.27 -8.46 -2.11
C PRO A 51 15.89 -8.19 -0.65
N ALA A 52 16.91 -8.18 0.22
CA ALA A 52 16.75 -7.89 1.63
C ALA A 52 17.30 -6.50 1.96
N LEU A 53 16.55 -5.75 2.77
CA LEU A 53 16.99 -4.49 3.36
C LEU A 53 17.00 -4.60 4.89
N PRO A 54 17.96 -3.97 5.59
CA PRO A 54 17.91 -3.87 7.05
C PRO A 54 16.66 -3.12 7.51
N ALA A 55 15.96 -3.63 8.52
CA ALA A 55 14.76 -2.99 9.07
C ALA A 55 15.07 -1.99 10.21
N GLY A 56 16.35 -1.64 10.42
CA GLY A 56 16.80 -0.80 11.53
C GLY A 56 16.82 -1.48 12.91
N THR A 57 16.36 -2.73 13.01
CA THR A 57 16.52 -3.60 14.20
C THR A 57 17.10 -4.95 13.78
N PRO A 58 18.02 -5.57 14.54
CA PRO A 58 18.65 -6.83 14.15
C PRO A 58 17.68 -8.00 14.00
N ALA A 59 16.56 -7.98 14.74
CA ALA A 59 15.56 -9.05 14.72
C ALA A 59 14.66 -9.03 13.47
N LEU A 60 14.56 -7.88 12.79
CA LEU A 60 13.67 -7.72 11.65
C LEU A 60 14.44 -7.54 10.34
N ARG A 61 13.89 -8.11 9.27
CA ARG A 61 14.39 -7.95 7.91
C ARG A 61 13.27 -7.53 6.99
N LEU A 62 13.55 -6.59 6.11
CA LEU A 62 12.63 -6.23 5.04
C LEU A 62 12.97 -7.04 3.80
N ARG A 63 11.96 -7.63 3.17
CA ARG A 63 12.05 -8.15 1.80
C ARG A 63 11.21 -7.28 0.90
N TYR A 64 11.72 -6.91 -0.26
CA TYR A 64 10.95 -6.11 -1.19
C TYR A 64 10.95 -6.67 -2.60
N ARG A 65 9.89 -6.36 -3.34
CA ARG A 65 9.81 -6.57 -4.79
C ARG A 65 8.89 -5.55 -5.43
N GLU A 66 9.10 -5.35 -6.72
CA GLU A 66 8.21 -4.58 -7.57
C GLU A 66 7.52 -5.54 -8.56
N ALA A 67 6.21 -5.40 -8.73
CA ALA A 67 5.45 -6.15 -9.73
C ALA A 67 4.28 -5.29 -10.21
N ASP A 68 4.09 -5.20 -11.53
CA ASP A 68 3.00 -4.43 -12.18
C ASP A 68 2.89 -2.96 -11.71
N GLY A 69 4.04 -2.36 -11.36
CA GLY A 69 4.15 -0.99 -10.83
C GLY A 69 3.75 -0.85 -9.37
N GLU A 70 3.47 -1.94 -8.65
CA GLU A 70 3.23 -1.97 -7.22
C GLU A 70 4.49 -2.37 -6.45
N TYR A 71 4.65 -1.84 -5.24
CA TYR A 71 5.78 -2.19 -4.37
C TYR A 71 5.29 -3.04 -3.21
N TYR A 72 5.84 -4.24 -3.07
CA TYR A 72 5.53 -5.16 -1.98
C TYR A 72 6.70 -5.13 -1.01
N VAL A 73 6.42 -4.83 0.26
CA VAL A 73 7.43 -4.84 1.33
C VAL A 73 6.95 -5.74 2.45
N TYR A 74 7.66 -6.84 2.68
CA TYR A 74 7.40 -7.84 3.72
C TYR A 74 8.35 -7.62 4.90
N VAL A 75 7.85 -7.83 6.11
CA VAL A 75 8.63 -7.74 7.34
C VAL A 75 8.79 -9.14 7.91
N GLU A 76 10.00 -9.68 7.82
CA GLU A 76 10.39 -10.96 8.43
C GLU A 76 10.89 -10.72 9.86
N ASP A 77 10.41 -11.53 10.81
CA ASP A 77 11.01 -11.68 12.13
C ASP A 77 11.94 -12.89 12.11
N LEU A 78 13.25 -12.63 12.12
CA LEU A 78 14.28 -13.65 11.99
C LEU A 78 14.41 -14.50 13.27
N MET A 79 14.06 -13.94 14.43
CA MET A 79 14.12 -14.66 15.70
C MET A 79 12.97 -15.64 15.84
N GLN A 80 11.77 -15.23 15.40
CA GLN A 80 10.58 -16.07 15.43
C GLN A 80 10.39 -16.89 14.15
N ARG A 81 11.26 -16.71 13.13
CA ARG A 81 11.21 -17.39 11.82
C ARG A 81 9.82 -17.34 11.17
N ARG A 82 9.25 -16.14 11.11
CA ARG A 82 7.91 -15.90 10.53
C ARG A 82 7.79 -14.51 9.92
N LEU A 83 6.74 -14.28 9.14
CA LEU A 83 6.37 -12.93 8.73
C LEU A 83 5.61 -12.20 9.83
N ALA A 84 6.09 -11.01 10.18
CA ALA A 84 5.38 -10.08 11.07
C ALA A 84 4.20 -9.40 10.37
N GLY A 85 4.36 -9.11 9.09
CA GLY A 85 3.38 -8.41 8.27
C GLY A 85 3.94 -7.93 6.95
N TYR A 86 3.17 -7.14 6.22
CA TYR A 86 3.59 -6.53 4.97
C TYR A 86 2.81 -5.23 4.68
N THR A 87 3.38 -4.41 3.82
CA THR A 87 2.68 -3.31 3.13
C THR A 87 2.83 -3.50 1.63
N VAL A 88 1.71 -3.43 0.91
CA VAL A 88 1.71 -3.25 -0.54
C VAL A 88 1.37 -1.80 -0.84
N PHE A 89 2.27 -1.12 -1.53
CA PHE A 89 2.02 0.20 -2.10
C PHE A 89 1.37 0.00 -3.46
N ASN A 90 0.04 -0.13 -3.45
CA ASN A 90 -0.76 -0.47 -4.62
C ASN A 90 -0.74 0.66 -5.64
N ARG A 91 -0.74 0.26 -6.90
CA ARG A 91 -1.04 1.15 -8.01
C ARG A 91 -2.51 1.57 -7.91
N LEU A 92 -2.79 2.83 -8.22
CA LEU A 92 -4.14 3.40 -8.13
C LEU A 92 -4.75 3.49 -9.52
N ILE A 93 -5.52 2.47 -9.92
CA ILE A 93 -6.20 2.50 -11.22
C ILE A 93 -7.22 3.65 -11.35
N GLU A 94 -7.63 4.22 -10.21
CA GLU A 94 -8.57 5.33 -10.16
C GLU A 94 -7.91 6.67 -10.46
N VAL A 95 -6.57 6.77 -10.52
CA VAL A 95 -5.88 8.01 -10.92
C VAL A 95 -5.52 8.04 -12.41
N GLY A 96 -5.28 9.24 -12.93
CA GLY A 96 -4.89 9.45 -14.31
C GLY A 96 -3.47 9.00 -14.61
N ARG A 97 -3.16 8.74 -15.88
CA ARG A 97 -1.85 8.22 -16.35
C ARG A 97 -0.67 9.10 -15.95
N ARG A 98 -0.89 10.41 -15.75
CA ARG A 98 0.15 11.36 -15.31
C ARG A 98 0.48 11.23 -13.83
N ALA A 99 -0.52 10.90 -12.99
CA ALA A 99 -0.36 10.71 -11.56
C ALA A 99 0.15 9.30 -11.22
N ASP A 100 -0.31 8.31 -11.99
CA ASP A 100 -0.05 6.88 -11.79
C ASP A 100 1.42 6.51 -11.48
N PRO A 101 2.47 7.08 -12.09
CA PRO A 101 3.85 6.73 -11.74
C PRO A 101 4.30 7.22 -10.35
N TRP A 102 3.63 8.24 -9.79
CA TRP A 102 4.15 9.00 -8.64
C TRP A 102 3.40 8.75 -7.34
N VAL A 103 2.19 8.18 -7.42
CA VAL A 103 1.31 8.01 -6.26
C VAL A 103 0.93 6.54 -6.04
N ARG A 104 0.93 6.09 -4.78
CA ARG A 104 0.49 4.74 -4.40
C ARG A 104 -0.47 4.79 -3.22
N ALA A 105 -1.35 3.80 -3.15
CA ALA A 105 -2.15 3.57 -1.95
C ALA A 105 -1.59 2.42 -1.13
N PRO A 106 -1.09 2.68 0.09
CA PRO A 106 -0.59 1.63 0.92
C PRO A 106 -1.73 0.78 1.51
N HIS A 107 -1.57 -0.53 1.45
CA HIS A 107 -2.40 -1.53 2.10
C HIS A 107 -1.50 -2.38 3.00
N THR A 108 -1.75 -2.31 4.30
CA THR A 108 -0.89 -2.91 5.32
C THR A 108 -1.63 -3.95 6.13
N LYS A 109 -0.98 -5.08 6.38
CA LYS A 109 -1.46 -6.11 7.30
C LYS A 109 -0.32 -6.54 8.22
N PHE A 110 -0.61 -6.67 9.51
CA PHE A 110 0.31 -7.18 10.51
C PHE A 110 -0.41 -8.21 11.38
N ALA A 111 0.29 -9.30 11.71
CA ALA A 111 -0.19 -10.25 12.70
C ALA A 111 -0.41 -9.52 14.04
N PRO A 112 -1.42 -9.92 14.85
CA PRO A 112 -1.80 -9.22 16.09
C PRO A 112 -0.62 -8.91 17.01
N ALA A 113 0.30 -9.86 17.16
CA ALA A 113 1.49 -9.71 17.99
C ALA A 113 2.39 -8.53 17.58
N TYR A 114 2.37 -8.11 16.31
CA TYR A 114 3.22 -7.07 15.75
C TYR A 114 2.52 -5.72 15.55
N GLN A 115 1.21 -5.65 15.81
CA GLN A 115 0.46 -4.40 15.73
C GLN A 115 0.86 -3.43 16.86
N ARG A 116 0.64 -2.13 16.64
CA ARG A 116 0.98 -1.04 17.59
C ARG A 116 2.47 -0.94 17.97
N ARG A 117 3.37 -1.53 17.17
CA ARG A 117 4.84 -1.44 17.34
C ARG A 117 5.51 -0.44 16.39
N GLY A 118 4.74 0.42 15.71
CA GLY A 118 5.27 1.41 14.78
C GLY A 118 5.74 0.87 13.42
N LEU A 119 5.60 -0.44 13.14
CA LEU A 119 6.07 -1.06 11.90
C LEU A 119 5.43 -0.45 10.64
N ALA A 120 4.11 -0.27 10.64
CA ALA A 120 3.41 0.38 9.52
C ALA A 120 3.92 1.81 9.27
N ARG A 121 4.14 2.58 10.35
CA ARG A 121 4.71 3.93 10.26
C ARG A 121 6.10 3.89 9.64
N ALA A 122 6.96 2.97 10.07
CA ALA A 122 8.31 2.83 9.51
C ALA A 122 8.27 2.53 8.01
N LEU A 123 7.39 1.63 7.55
CA LEU A 123 7.23 1.32 6.13
C LEU A 123 6.71 2.51 5.31
N TYR A 124 5.75 3.27 5.84
CA TYR A 124 5.20 4.44 5.14
C TYR A 124 6.26 5.54 5.05
N ARG A 125 7.02 5.76 6.13
CA ARG A 125 8.15 6.68 6.14
C ARG A 125 9.22 6.27 5.15
N TRP A 126 9.59 4.99 5.08
CA TRP A 126 10.55 4.50 4.08
C TRP A 126 10.12 4.86 2.65
N ALA A 127 8.83 4.66 2.32
CA ALA A 127 8.31 5.01 0.99
C ALA A 127 8.30 6.53 0.75
N LEU A 128 7.82 7.32 1.72
CA LEU A 128 7.78 8.78 1.63
C LEU A 128 9.18 9.38 1.57
N ASP A 129 10.12 8.90 2.39
CA ASP A 129 11.52 9.33 2.39
C ASP A 129 12.22 8.96 1.07
N GLY A 130 11.82 7.85 0.45
CA GLY A 130 12.22 7.46 -0.91
C GLY A 130 11.58 8.27 -2.04
N GLY A 131 10.74 9.26 -1.73
CA GLY A 131 10.11 10.16 -2.71
C GLY A 131 8.78 9.68 -3.29
N LEU A 132 8.22 8.57 -2.82
CA LEU A 132 6.90 8.10 -3.22
C LEU A 132 5.82 8.97 -2.58
N CYS A 133 4.82 9.43 -3.34
CA CYS A 133 3.65 10.09 -2.77
C CYS A 133 2.60 9.04 -2.39
N LEU A 134 1.93 9.23 -1.26
CA LEU A 134 0.94 8.29 -0.75
C LEU A 134 -0.46 8.90 -0.80
N LEU A 135 -1.42 8.11 -1.27
CA LEU A 135 -2.84 8.44 -1.22
C LEU A 135 -3.58 7.46 -0.33
N SER A 136 -4.47 7.95 0.52
CA SER A 136 -5.24 7.07 1.40
C SER A 136 -6.24 6.20 0.65
N GLY A 137 -6.81 5.20 1.32
CA GLY A 137 -8.03 4.54 0.85
C GLY A 137 -9.26 5.45 0.95
N ALA A 138 -10.36 5.00 0.35
CA ALA A 138 -11.66 5.67 0.43
C ALA A 138 -12.28 5.63 1.82
N ARG A 139 -12.00 4.55 2.54
CA ARG A 139 -12.36 4.34 3.94
C ARG A 139 -11.09 4.00 4.68
N GLN A 140 -11.00 4.51 5.89
CA GLN A 140 -9.87 4.27 6.79
C GLN A 140 -10.42 3.74 8.10
N SER A 141 -9.78 2.70 8.65
CA SER A 141 -9.99 2.36 10.04
C SER A 141 -9.47 3.48 10.95
N ALA A 142 -9.93 3.53 12.20
CA ALA A 142 -9.42 4.50 13.17
C ALA A 142 -7.89 4.42 13.34
N GLY A 143 -7.32 3.21 13.32
CA GLY A 143 -5.87 3.00 13.38
C GLY A 143 -5.13 3.53 12.14
N ALA A 144 -5.70 3.35 10.95
CA ALA A 144 -5.16 3.94 9.74
C ALA A 144 -5.22 5.47 9.81
N HIS A 145 -6.37 6.05 10.19
CA HIS A 145 -6.51 7.50 10.33
C HIS A 145 -5.47 8.10 11.28
N ALA A 146 -5.29 7.50 12.47
CA ALA A 146 -4.26 7.94 13.42
C ALA A 146 -2.85 7.86 12.84
N LEU A 147 -2.52 6.80 12.09
CA LEU A 147 -1.24 6.69 11.39
C LEU A 147 -1.03 7.83 10.39
N TRP A 148 -2.03 8.11 9.56
CA TRP A 148 -1.98 9.21 8.58
C TRP A 148 -1.83 10.58 9.26
N GLN A 149 -2.48 10.79 10.41
CA GLN A 149 -2.35 12.03 11.19
C GLN A 149 -0.92 12.23 11.69
N VAL A 150 -0.31 11.18 12.26
CA VAL A 150 1.08 11.24 12.74
C VAL A 150 2.05 11.50 11.58
N LEU A 151 1.83 10.89 10.42
CA LEU A 151 2.70 11.11 9.25
C LEU A 151 2.58 12.55 8.71
N ALA A 152 1.40 13.15 8.73
CA ALA A 152 1.21 14.50 8.21
C ALA A 152 1.93 15.60 9.02
N ALA A 153 2.39 15.30 10.24
CA ALA A 153 3.27 16.21 10.97
C ALA A 153 4.67 16.30 10.33
N ASP A 154 5.11 15.25 9.63
CA ASP A 154 6.47 15.11 9.09
C ASP A 154 6.56 15.36 7.57
N TYR A 155 5.43 15.25 6.85
CA TYR A 155 5.37 15.31 5.39
C TYR A 155 4.29 16.29 4.90
N ALA A 156 4.63 17.11 3.90
CA ALA A 156 3.69 18.01 3.25
C ALA A 156 2.56 17.23 2.58
N GLY A 157 1.36 17.80 2.54
CA GLY A 157 0.20 17.11 2.01
C GLY A 157 -1.10 17.80 2.38
N GLY A 158 -2.21 17.12 2.14
CA GLY A 158 -3.54 17.63 2.42
C GLY A 158 -4.61 16.69 1.88
N TYR A 159 -5.71 17.25 1.44
CA TYR A 159 -6.87 16.50 0.96
C TYR A 159 -7.11 16.77 -0.52
N VAL A 160 -7.56 15.74 -1.21
CA VAL A 160 -7.90 15.77 -2.63
C VAL A 160 -9.22 15.05 -2.86
N ASP A 161 -10.03 15.57 -3.79
CA ASP A 161 -11.13 14.82 -4.37
C ASP A 161 -10.59 13.95 -5.52
N LEU A 162 -10.93 12.67 -5.53
CA LEU A 162 -10.58 11.75 -6.62
C LEU A 162 -11.84 11.28 -7.36
N ARG A 163 -12.06 11.84 -8.55
CA ARG A 163 -13.16 11.49 -9.47
C ARG A 163 -12.66 11.43 -10.89
N GLN A 164 -13.21 10.49 -11.68
CA GLN A 164 -12.96 10.41 -13.12
C GLN A 164 -11.47 10.45 -13.51
N LYS A 165 -10.60 9.83 -12.70
CA LYS A 165 -9.14 9.81 -12.90
C LYS A 165 -8.43 11.15 -12.72
N THR A 166 -9.08 12.10 -12.05
CA THR A 166 -8.54 13.43 -11.77
C THR A 166 -8.46 13.62 -10.26
N LEU A 167 -7.32 14.16 -9.82
CA LEU A 167 -7.13 14.66 -8.46
C LEU A 167 -7.44 16.15 -8.46
N THR A 168 -8.31 16.60 -7.58
CA THR A 168 -8.59 18.02 -7.35
C THR A 168 -8.20 18.38 -5.93
N TRP A 169 -7.36 19.39 -5.77
CA TRP A 169 -6.89 19.86 -4.48
C TRP A 169 -8.04 20.46 -3.66
N GLN A 170 -8.22 20.00 -2.42
CA GLN A 170 -9.26 20.49 -1.50
C GLN A 170 -8.69 21.37 -0.38
N GLY A 171 -7.36 21.46 -0.25
CA GLY A 171 -6.69 22.18 0.82
C GLY A 171 -5.96 21.26 1.80
N GLU A 172 -5.20 21.88 2.70
CA GLU A 172 -4.48 21.17 3.77
C GLU A 172 -5.44 20.57 4.81
N THR A 173 -6.61 21.19 4.97
CA THR A 173 -7.67 20.77 5.88
C THR A 173 -9.02 20.78 5.17
N VAL A 174 -9.90 19.86 5.54
CA VAL A 174 -11.29 19.80 5.08
C VAL A 174 -12.23 19.65 6.27
N SER A 175 -13.51 19.98 6.08
CA SER A 175 -14.52 19.72 7.12
C SER A 175 -14.66 18.22 7.42
N PRO A 176 -15.13 17.83 8.62
CA PRO A 176 -15.39 16.43 8.94
C PRO A 176 -16.30 15.74 7.92
N GLN A 177 -17.37 16.42 7.48
CA GLN A 177 -18.30 15.90 6.48
C GLN A 177 -17.62 15.63 5.12
N GLN A 178 -16.69 16.49 4.70
CA GLN A 178 -15.89 16.26 3.49
C GLN A 178 -14.89 15.11 3.70
N CYS A 179 -14.28 15.02 4.87
CA CYS A 179 -13.34 13.95 5.21
C CYS A 179 -13.99 12.55 5.13
N ASP A 180 -15.27 12.44 5.49
CA ASP A 180 -16.07 11.21 5.40
C ASP A 180 -16.58 10.94 3.96
N GLY A 181 -16.34 11.86 3.02
CA GLY A 181 -16.75 11.75 1.64
C GLY A 181 -16.03 10.60 0.91
N LEU A 182 -16.80 9.79 0.17
CA LEU A 182 -16.28 8.62 -0.56
C LEU A 182 -15.16 8.94 -1.56
N HIS A 183 -15.08 10.18 -2.05
CA HIS A 183 -14.08 10.63 -3.02
C HIS A 183 -12.93 11.42 -2.39
N THR A 184 -13.07 11.85 -1.15
CA THR A 184 -12.00 12.57 -0.46
C THR A 184 -10.92 11.58 -0.05
N ARG A 185 -9.68 11.93 -0.37
CA ARG A 185 -8.48 11.16 -0.07
C ARG A 185 -7.51 12.07 0.62
N ARG A 186 -6.74 11.52 1.54
CA ARG A 186 -5.58 12.21 2.06
C ARG A 186 -4.37 11.93 1.18
N LEU A 187 -3.65 12.97 0.82
CA LEU A 187 -2.40 12.94 0.07
C LEU A 187 -1.26 13.30 1.02
N LEU A 188 -0.19 12.52 0.98
CA LEU A 188 1.11 12.86 1.56
C LEU A 188 2.17 12.84 0.46
N LEU A 189 2.99 13.88 0.40
CA LEU A 189 4.05 14.04 -0.58
C LEU A 189 5.33 13.41 -0.03
N GLY A 190 5.99 12.61 -0.88
CA GLY A 190 7.31 12.09 -0.57
C GLY A 190 8.36 13.21 -0.50
N ARG A 191 9.49 12.96 0.16
CA ARG A 191 10.63 13.87 0.22
C ARG A 191 11.07 14.25 -1.20
N GLY A 192 11.44 15.51 -1.37
CA GLY A 192 11.82 16.07 -2.67
C GLY A 192 10.65 16.62 -3.49
N TRP A 193 9.39 16.38 -3.08
CA TRP A 193 8.23 16.99 -3.72
C TRP A 193 7.77 18.25 -3.00
N THR A 194 7.45 19.28 -3.79
CA THR A 194 6.53 20.35 -3.40
C THR A 194 5.13 20.09 -3.98
N LEU A 195 4.11 20.69 -3.37
CA LEU A 195 2.74 20.61 -3.88
C LEU A 195 2.64 21.11 -5.32
N GLN A 196 3.27 22.25 -5.63
CA GLN A 196 3.27 22.83 -6.98
C GLN A 196 3.90 21.90 -8.02
N GLN A 197 5.06 21.29 -7.72
CA GLN A 197 5.69 20.31 -8.61
C GLN A 197 4.80 19.09 -8.81
N PHE A 198 4.18 18.59 -7.73
CA PHE A 198 3.27 17.46 -7.81
C PHE A 198 2.06 17.78 -8.70
N MET A 199 1.43 18.95 -8.51
CA MET A 199 0.33 19.43 -9.35
C MET A 199 0.72 19.51 -10.83
N ALA A 200 1.84 20.19 -11.12
CA ALA A 200 2.33 20.34 -12.49
C ALA A 200 2.65 18.98 -13.15
N ARG A 201 3.19 18.01 -12.40
CA ARG A 201 3.54 16.69 -12.95
C ARG A 201 2.29 15.84 -13.19
N THR A 202 1.41 15.77 -12.19
CA THR A 202 0.26 14.86 -12.18
C THR A 202 -0.96 15.40 -12.93
N GLY A 203 -1.02 16.72 -13.18
CA GLY A 203 -2.21 17.38 -13.70
C GLY A 203 -3.30 17.62 -12.65
N MET A 204 -2.95 17.50 -11.35
CA MET A 204 -3.81 17.94 -10.26
C MET A 204 -3.96 19.46 -10.28
N TYR A 205 -5.16 19.94 -10.00
CA TYR A 205 -5.51 21.36 -9.93
C TYR A 205 -6.33 21.68 -8.70
#